data_AF-A0A7K0QYX0-F1
#
_entry.id   AF-A0A7K0QYX0-F1
#
_cell.length_a   1.000
_cell.length_b   1.000
_cell.length_c   1.000
_cell.angle_alpha   90.00
_cell.angle_beta   90.00
_cell.angle_gamma   90.00
#
_symmetry.space_group_name_H-M   'P 1'
#
loop_
_entity.id
_entity.type
_entity.pdbx_description
1 polymer ?
#
loop_
_entity_poly.entity_id
_entity_poly.type
_entity_poly.pdbx_seq_one_letter_code
_entity_poly.pdbx_strand_id
1 'polypeptide(L)'
;MSTTTKAVKTASRPGRSLALLALALVVLIALAFLQSATAVRLGLDLRGGTSVTLQPRIAPGESGKVTNEAIDQAVSIIRQRVNSLGVAESEVAAQGSGTNRQIVISVPGDTGRRVVELVGQTAELRFRQVLASATSTGAADPAATPAAGVSAEVNAKFAALDCTKLANLQGTGNDAPGDTIAVCDRSGTTRYILAPAEVLGRQISKASAGIDTQGGSAWYVSLTFNGEGTTAFGALTTRVTTLAEPLNQVAIVLDGLVVSSPRINEPIPSGNAQITGSFTQLEAQDLANVLKYGALPLAFDRGEVQQISPTLGADQLDAGLIAGGLGMLLVFLYSLLYYRGLGLVTVGSLLVAGSFVYVLFLLLGQWIGFTLTLAGIAGAIVAIGVTADSFIVYFERVRDELREGRSLRTAVETGWTRARHTILVADFVSIIAAALLYFFAVGGVRGFAFTLGLTTLVDLLVVFTFTKPLVTILARANFFASGHALSGFSAKSTGTLPVIKEA
;
A
#
# COMPACT_ATOMS: atom_id res chain seq x y z
N MET A 1 -41.39 25.10 40.20
CA MET A 1 -40.79 23.77 40.44
C MET A 1 -39.28 23.89 40.27
N SER A 2 -38.54 23.90 41.38
CA SER A 2 -37.08 23.87 41.38
C SER A 2 -36.63 22.43 41.09
N THR A 3 -36.11 22.17 39.90
CA THR A 3 -35.48 20.90 39.58
C THR A 3 -34.08 20.90 40.19
N THR A 4 -33.96 20.23 41.33
CA THR A 4 -32.68 19.88 41.93
C THR A 4 -31.98 18.88 41.00
N THR A 5 -31.06 19.37 40.19
CA THR A 5 -30.07 18.54 39.48
C THR A 5 -29.22 17.85 40.54
N LYS A 6 -29.55 16.58 40.83
CA LYS A 6 -28.66 15.68 41.60
C LYS A 6 -27.32 15.65 40.87
N ALA A 7 -26.32 16.29 41.46
CA ALA A 7 -24.93 16.11 41.06
C ALA A 7 -24.59 14.62 41.25
N VAL A 8 -24.49 13.88 40.14
CA VAL A 8 -23.91 12.54 40.15
C VAL A 8 -22.46 12.72 40.57
N LYS A 9 -22.18 12.52 41.87
CA LYS A 9 -20.82 12.40 42.39
C LYS A 9 -20.25 11.08 41.87
N THR A 10 -19.79 11.06 40.63
CA THR A 10 -18.92 9.99 40.15
C THR A 10 -17.60 10.16 40.89
N ALA A 11 -17.48 9.51 42.05
CA ALA A 11 -16.21 9.45 42.76
C ALA A 11 -15.20 8.80 41.81
N SER A 12 -14.36 9.62 41.18
CA SER A 12 -13.25 9.18 40.34
C SER A 12 -12.45 8.15 41.16
N ARG A 13 -12.44 6.89 40.69
CA ARG A 13 -11.65 5.80 41.28
C ARG A 13 -10.35 5.68 40.47
N PRO A 14 -9.31 6.50 40.76
CA PRO A 14 -8.14 6.61 39.90
C PRO A 14 -7.36 5.29 39.77
N GLY A 15 -7.38 4.42 40.79
CA GLY A 15 -6.77 3.10 40.69
C GLY A 15 -7.45 2.19 39.67
N ARG A 16 -8.77 2.33 39.46
CA ARG A 16 -9.49 1.51 38.47
C ARG A 16 -9.16 1.91 37.04
N SER A 17 -9.02 3.20 36.74
CA SER A 17 -8.64 3.66 35.40
C SER A 17 -7.23 3.20 35.04
N LEU A 18 -6.27 3.28 35.98
CA LEU A 18 -4.92 2.77 35.77
C LEU A 18 -4.90 1.25 35.56
N ALA A 19 -5.66 0.49 36.35
CA ALA A 19 -5.75 -0.96 36.19
C ALA A 19 -6.39 -1.36 34.85
N LEU A 20 -7.44 -0.65 34.41
CA LEU A 20 -8.08 -0.88 33.12
C LEU A 20 -7.14 -0.54 31.95
N LEU A 21 -6.37 0.53 32.06
CA LEU A 21 -5.40 0.89 31.04
C LEU A 21 -4.27 -0.14 30.94
N ALA A 22 -3.73 -0.58 32.08
CA ALA A 22 -2.71 -1.62 32.12
C ALA A 22 -3.24 -2.94 31.54
N LEU A 23 -4.48 -3.32 31.88
CA LEU A 23 -5.15 -4.48 31.29
C LEU A 23 -5.30 -4.33 29.77
N ALA A 24 -5.72 -3.16 29.29
CA ALA A 24 -5.84 -2.90 27.85
C ALA A 24 -4.50 -3.05 27.13
N LEU A 25 -3.42 -2.51 27.69
CA LEU A 25 -2.07 -2.66 27.12
C LEU A 25 -1.64 -4.13 27.09
N VAL A 26 -1.84 -4.87 28.19
CA VAL A 26 -1.51 -6.32 28.26
C VAL A 26 -2.32 -7.12 27.23
N VAL A 27 -3.61 -6.82 27.07
CA VAL A 27 -4.47 -7.47 26.07
C VAL A 27 -3.96 -7.19 24.66
N LEU A 28 -3.57 -5.95 24.34
CA LEU A 28 -3.02 -5.62 23.03
C LEU A 28 -1.67 -6.32 22.77
N ILE A 29 -0.79 -6.40 23.77
CA ILE A 29 0.49 -7.12 23.67
C ILE A 29 0.24 -8.62 23.45
N ALA A 30 -0.66 -9.23 24.21
CA ALA A 30 -1.02 -10.64 24.06
C ALA A 30 -1.61 -10.91 22.67
N LEU A 31 -2.45 -9.99 22.17
CA LEU A 31 -3.02 -10.05 20.82
C LEU A 31 -1.93 -9.98 19.74
N ALA A 32 -0.95 -9.10 19.90
CA ALA A 32 0.17 -8.98 18.96
C ALA A 32 0.99 -10.28 18.91
N PHE A 33 1.26 -10.87 20.07
CA PHE A 33 1.97 -12.15 20.16
C PHE A 33 1.18 -13.30 19.54
N LEU A 34 -0.12 -13.41 19.83
CA LEU A 34 -1.01 -14.42 19.25
C LEU A 34 -1.09 -14.34 17.72
N GLN A 35 -0.92 -13.15 17.16
CA GLN A 35 -0.96 -12.93 15.71
C GLN A 35 0.42 -12.95 15.06
N SER A 36 1.47 -13.31 15.80
CA SER A 36 2.87 -13.29 15.33
C SER A 36 3.34 -11.92 14.82
N ALA A 37 2.73 -10.83 15.30
CA ALA A 37 3.10 -9.46 14.98
C ALA A 37 4.31 -9.04 15.84
N THR A 38 5.50 -9.51 15.47
CA THR A 38 6.74 -9.35 16.27
C THR A 38 7.61 -8.18 15.84
N ALA A 39 7.47 -7.70 14.60
CA ALA A 39 8.25 -6.59 14.06
C ALA A 39 7.35 -5.57 13.34
N VAL A 40 7.71 -4.29 13.45
CA VAL A 40 7.02 -3.21 12.72
C VAL A 40 7.39 -3.35 11.23
N ARG A 41 6.36 -3.40 10.38
CA ARG A 41 6.57 -3.37 8.93
C ARG A 41 7.06 -1.98 8.55
N LEU A 42 8.16 -1.88 7.81
CA LEU A 42 8.71 -0.60 7.38
C LEU A 42 8.33 -0.36 5.92
N GLY A 43 8.18 0.91 5.57
CA GLY A 43 7.93 1.36 4.22
C GLY A 43 9.15 1.18 3.32
N LEU A 44 8.90 1.34 2.02
CA LEU A 44 9.93 1.23 0.98
C LEU A 44 11.06 2.24 1.15
N ASP A 45 10.75 3.41 1.68
CA ASP A 45 11.69 4.48 1.97
C ASP A 45 12.68 4.14 3.10
N LEU A 46 12.35 3.16 3.94
CA LEU A 46 13.21 2.69 5.04
C LEU A 46 13.84 1.32 4.77
N ARG A 47 13.18 0.44 4.01
CA ARG A 47 13.72 -0.89 3.65
C ARG A 47 14.46 -0.92 2.32
N GLY A 48 14.24 0.09 1.47
CA GLY A 48 14.65 0.08 0.07
C GLY A 48 13.80 -0.84 -0.79
N GLY A 49 13.74 -0.51 -2.08
CA GLY A 49 13.13 -1.31 -3.12
C GLY A 49 12.61 -0.47 -4.27
N THR A 50 11.64 -1.00 -5.02
CA THR A 50 11.05 -0.35 -6.21
C THR A 50 9.56 -0.11 -6.01
N SER A 51 9.12 1.13 -6.25
CA SER A 51 7.70 1.51 -6.31
C SER A 51 7.33 1.91 -7.73
N VAL A 52 6.17 1.47 -8.19
CA VAL A 52 5.53 1.97 -9.41
C VAL A 52 4.09 2.37 -9.13
N THR A 53 3.63 3.42 -9.80
CA THR A 53 2.21 3.75 -9.87
C THR A 53 1.67 3.33 -11.23
N LEU A 54 0.50 2.70 -11.25
CA LEU A 54 -0.23 2.29 -12.45
C LEU A 54 -1.52 3.10 -12.51
N GLN A 55 -1.64 3.96 -13.51
CA GLN A 55 -2.83 4.76 -13.74
C GLN A 55 -3.74 4.00 -14.72
N PRO A 56 -5.03 3.79 -14.43
CA PRO A 56 -5.94 3.18 -15.40
C PRO A 56 -6.01 4.03 -16.66
N ARG A 57 -5.79 3.41 -17.81
CA ARG A 57 -5.94 4.03 -19.13
C ARG A 57 -7.43 4.04 -19.49
N ILE A 58 -7.94 5.22 -19.85
CA ILE A 58 -9.34 5.38 -20.29
C ILE A 58 -9.33 5.51 -21.82
N ALA A 59 -9.77 4.47 -22.53
CA ALA A 59 -9.96 4.56 -23.97
C ALA A 59 -11.21 5.41 -24.32
N PRO A 60 -11.25 6.07 -25.49
CA PRO A 60 -12.42 6.84 -25.92
C PRO A 60 -13.69 5.97 -25.92
N GLY A 61 -14.70 6.33 -25.12
CA GLY A 61 -15.94 5.56 -24.97
C GLY A 61 -15.98 4.58 -23.78
N GLU A 62 -14.89 4.46 -23.01
CA GLU A 62 -14.79 3.52 -21.88
C GLU A 62 -14.82 4.19 -20.49
N SER A 63 -15.25 5.45 -20.40
CA SER A 63 -15.27 6.24 -19.16
C SER A 63 -16.05 5.60 -17.99
N GLY A 64 -16.92 4.62 -18.28
CA GLY A 64 -17.70 3.85 -17.29
C GLY A 64 -17.06 2.52 -16.85
N LYS A 65 -15.92 2.10 -17.43
CA LYS A 65 -15.27 0.82 -17.09
C LYS A 65 -14.34 0.90 -15.88
N VAL A 66 -13.86 2.10 -15.52
CA VAL A 66 -13.03 2.32 -14.33
C VAL A 66 -13.91 2.39 -13.09
N THR A 67 -14.34 1.22 -12.62
CA THR A 67 -15.09 1.08 -11.36
C THR A 67 -14.16 0.67 -10.21
N ASN A 68 -14.59 0.89 -8.97
CA ASN A 68 -13.82 0.46 -7.81
C ASN A 68 -13.61 -1.07 -7.82
N GLU A 69 -14.61 -1.83 -8.26
CA GLU A 69 -14.57 -3.28 -8.37
C GLU A 69 -13.53 -3.73 -9.41
N ALA A 70 -13.45 -3.05 -10.56
CA ALA A 70 -12.45 -3.35 -11.58
C ALA A 70 -11.02 -3.08 -11.09
N ILE A 71 -10.81 -1.98 -10.36
CA ILE A 71 -9.52 -1.66 -9.75
C ILE A 71 -9.16 -2.66 -8.64
N ASP A 72 -10.11 -3.01 -7.77
CA ASP A 72 -9.86 -3.96 -6.68
C ASP A 72 -9.60 -5.38 -7.22
N GLN A 73 -10.27 -5.76 -8.32
CA GLN A 73 -9.97 -6.98 -9.06
C GLN A 73 -8.56 -6.93 -9.66
N ALA A 74 -8.16 -5.81 -10.30
CA ALA A 74 -6.80 -5.62 -10.81
C ALA A 74 -5.75 -5.73 -9.69
N VAL A 75 -5.99 -5.09 -8.52
CA VAL A 75 -5.15 -5.21 -7.32
C VAL A 75 -5.00 -6.68 -6.91
N SER A 76 -6.09 -7.46 -6.90
CA SER A 76 -6.04 -8.88 -6.53
C SER A 76 -5.18 -9.72 -7.49
N ILE A 77 -5.30 -9.48 -8.80
CA ILE A 77 -4.53 -10.18 -9.83
C ILE A 77 -3.05 -9.80 -9.72
N ILE A 78 -2.75 -8.50 -9.62
CA ILE A 78 -1.37 -8.00 -9.48
C ILE A 78 -0.74 -8.59 -8.21
N ARG A 79 -1.45 -8.59 -7.07
CA ARG A 79 -0.97 -9.20 -5.83
C ARG A 79 -0.66 -10.69 -6.00
N GLN A 80 -1.53 -11.44 -6.67
CA GLN A 80 -1.27 -12.86 -6.95
C GLN A 80 -0.03 -13.06 -7.85
N ARG A 81 0.16 -12.21 -8.87
CA ARG A 81 1.34 -12.24 -9.73
C ARG A 81 2.62 -11.92 -8.96
N VAL A 82 2.63 -10.86 -8.15
CA VAL A 82 3.81 -10.51 -7.33
C VAL A 82 4.15 -11.64 -6.36
N ASN A 83 3.15 -12.21 -5.68
CA ASN A 83 3.35 -13.35 -4.78
C ASN A 83 3.91 -14.58 -5.51
N SER A 84 3.48 -14.82 -6.76
CA SER A 84 3.95 -15.96 -7.56
C SER A 84 5.41 -15.82 -8.01
N LEU A 85 5.91 -14.59 -8.08
CA LEU A 85 7.30 -14.28 -8.37
C LEU A 85 8.21 -14.49 -7.15
N GLY A 86 7.66 -14.98 -6.02
CA GLY A 86 8.43 -15.26 -4.82
C GLY A 86 8.84 -14.02 -4.02
N VAL A 87 8.25 -12.87 -4.32
CA VAL A 87 8.52 -11.62 -3.61
C VAL A 87 7.74 -11.61 -2.31
N ALA A 88 8.44 -11.80 -1.20
CA ALA A 88 7.87 -11.64 0.12
C ALA A 88 7.57 -10.15 0.41
N GLU A 89 6.50 -9.89 1.16
CA GLU A 89 6.17 -8.56 1.69
C GLU A 89 5.91 -7.44 0.66
N SER A 90 5.56 -7.79 -0.58
CA SER A 90 5.12 -6.77 -1.55
C SER A 90 3.78 -6.14 -1.14
N GLU A 91 3.68 -4.82 -1.29
CA GLU A 91 2.44 -4.09 -1.07
C GLU A 91 1.80 -3.72 -2.41
N VAL A 92 0.55 -4.12 -2.60
CA VAL A 92 -0.26 -3.71 -3.76
C VAL A 92 -1.53 -3.09 -3.22
N ALA A 93 -1.67 -1.79 -3.40
CA ALA A 93 -2.77 -0.99 -2.87
C ALA A 93 -3.31 -0.05 -3.95
N ALA A 94 -4.62 0.11 -3.98
CA ALA A 94 -5.25 1.16 -4.75
C ALA A 94 -5.29 2.47 -3.94
N GLN A 95 -4.90 3.57 -4.57
CA GLN A 95 -4.76 4.88 -3.97
C GLN A 95 -5.57 5.91 -4.75
N GLY A 96 -6.21 6.85 -4.05
CA GLY A 96 -7.11 7.84 -4.65
C GLY A 96 -8.57 7.38 -4.62
N SER A 97 -9.44 8.21 -5.20
CA SER A 97 -10.89 8.01 -5.23
C SER A 97 -11.46 8.34 -6.62
N GLY A 98 -12.55 7.68 -7.00
CA GLY A 98 -13.21 7.86 -8.30
C GLY A 98 -12.33 7.44 -9.48
N THR A 99 -12.40 8.19 -10.57
CA THR A 99 -11.68 7.91 -11.83
C THR A 99 -10.16 8.09 -11.74
N ASN A 100 -9.66 8.77 -10.71
CA ASN A 100 -8.24 9.01 -10.49
C ASN A 100 -7.60 7.97 -9.57
N ARG A 101 -8.30 6.86 -9.29
CA ARG A 101 -7.78 5.78 -8.46
C ARG A 101 -6.66 5.05 -9.22
N GLN A 102 -5.45 5.12 -8.68
CA GLN A 102 -4.24 4.49 -9.23
C GLN A 102 -3.86 3.26 -8.39
N ILE A 103 -3.13 2.32 -8.97
CA ILE A 103 -2.59 1.18 -8.23
C ILE A 103 -1.12 1.46 -7.93
N VAL A 104 -0.74 1.44 -6.65
CA VAL A 104 0.65 1.56 -6.23
C VAL A 104 1.16 0.17 -5.87
N ILE A 105 2.28 -0.20 -6.46
CA ILE A 105 2.95 -1.48 -6.27
C ILE A 105 4.32 -1.19 -5.69
N SER A 106 4.56 -1.68 -4.48
CA SER A 106 5.84 -1.54 -3.78
C SER A 106 6.44 -2.93 -3.60
N VAL A 107 7.59 -3.13 -4.23
CA VAL A 107 8.37 -4.37 -4.15
C VAL A 107 9.65 -4.08 -3.37
N PRO A 108 9.84 -4.68 -2.19
CA PRO A 108 11.08 -4.52 -1.44
C PRO A 108 12.25 -5.18 -2.18
N GLY A 109 13.45 -4.64 -1.98
CA GLY A 109 14.70 -5.21 -2.51
C GLY A 109 15.10 -4.76 -3.93
N ASP A 110 16.20 -5.32 -4.42
CA ASP A 110 16.90 -4.94 -5.64
C ASP A 110 16.32 -5.53 -6.92
N THR A 111 15.59 -6.65 -6.83
CA THR A 111 14.89 -7.28 -7.97
C THR A 111 13.58 -6.58 -8.36
N GLY A 112 13.21 -5.49 -7.68
CA GLY A 112 11.90 -4.86 -7.78
C GLY A 112 11.55 -4.33 -9.17
N ARG A 113 12.51 -3.83 -9.95
CA ARG A 113 12.25 -3.29 -11.30
C ARG A 113 11.66 -4.33 -12.25
N ARG A 114 12.28 -5.50 -12.34
CA ARG A 114 11.80 -6.58 -13.20
C ARG A 114 10.42 -7.07 -12.75
N VAL A 115 10.23 -7.24 -11.45
CA VAL A 115 8.94 -7.68 -10.89
C VAL A 115 7.84 -6.71 -11.28
N VAL A 116 8.09 -5.41 -11.06
CA VAL A 116 7.20 -4.31 -11.43
C VAL A 116 6.87 -4.32 -12.93
N GLU A 117 7.87 -4.53 -13.78
CA GLU A 117 7.68 -4.58 -15.23
C GLU A 117 6.79 -5.74 -15.68
N LEU A 118 6.90 -6.90 -15.02
CA LEU A 118 6.09 -8.09 -15.31
C LEU A 118 4.66 -7.95 -14.80
N VAL A 119 4.48 -7.44 -13.58
CA VAL A 119 3.14 -7.36 -12.97
C VAL A 119 2.30 -6.22 -13.55
N GLY A 120 2.94 -5.17 -14.05
CA GLY A 120 2.30 -4.06 -14.76
C GLY A 120 1.97 -4.33 -16.23
N GLN A 121 2.05 -5.58 -16.73
CA GLN A 121 1.56 -5.94 -18.06
C GLN A 121 0.08 -6.32 -17.99
N THR A 122 -0.75 -5.89 -18.96
CA THR A 122 -2.15 -6.33 -19.05
C THR A 122 -2.21 -7.84 -19.28
N ALA A 123 -1.35 -8.33 -20.17
CA ALA A 123 -1.21 -9.72 -20.57
C ALA A 123 -2.46 -10.31 -21.21
N GLU A 124 -3.01 -9.57 -22.14
CA GLU A 124 -4.16 -10.01 -22.89
C GLU A 124 -3.75 -11.02 -23.98
N LEU A 125 -3.95 -12.29 -23.67
CA LEU A 125 -3.68 -13.38 -24.61
C LEU A 125 -4.88 -13.62 -25.54
N ARG A 126 -4.61 -13.74 -26.84
CA ARG A 126 -5.61 -14.06 -27.86
C ARG A 126 -5.07 -15.09 -28.85
N PHE A 127 -5.91 -16.02 -29.25
CA PHE A 127 -5.64 -16.92 -30.37
C PHE A 127 -6.42 -16.44 -31.58
N ARG A 128 -5.70 -16.18 -32.67
CA ARG A 128 -6.25 -15.65 -33.91
C ARG A 128 -5.75 -16.49 -35.08
N GLN A 129 -6.61 -16.80 -36.03
CA GLN A 129 -6.18 -17.41 -37.29
C GLN A 129 -5.31 -16.42 -38.09
N VAL A 130 -4.21 -16.90 -38.67
CA VAL A 130 -3.39 -16.10 -39.59
C VAL A 130 -4.08 -16.04 -40.95
N LEU A 131 -4.34 -14.83 -41.45
CA LEU A 131 -4.95 -14.62 -42.77
C LEU A 131 -3.90 -14.30 -43.84
N ALA A 132 -2.83 -13.61 -43.45
CA ALA A 132 -1.66 -13.37 -44.27
C ALA A 132 -0.42 -13.19 -43.39
N SER A 133 0.75 -13.50 -43.94
CA SER A 133 2.05 -13.29 -43.30
C SER A 133 3.05 -12.84 -44.34
N ALA A 134 3.94 -11.91 -43.98
CA ALA A 134 5.05 -11.47 -44.82
C ALA A 134 6.25 -11.11 -43.96
N THR A 135 7.46 -11.32 -44.48
CA THR A 135 8.69 -10.84 -43.85
C THR A 135 8.70 -9.32 -43.84
N SER A 136 9.08 -8.73 -42.71
CA SER A 136 9.24 -7.28 -42.59
C SER A 136 10.63 -6.87 -43.07
N THR A 137 10.68 -5.91 -44.00
CA THR A 137 11.94 -5.45 -44.64
C THR A 137 12.29 -3.99 -44.30
N GLY A 138 11.64 -3.38 -43.30
CA GLY A 138 11.92 -1.99 -42.90
C GLY A 138 11.31 -0.92 -43.80
N ALA A 139 10.55 -1.30 -44.83
CA ALA A 139 9.86 -0.39 -45.75
C ALA A 139 8.42 -0.87 -46.01
N ALA A 140 7.58 0.04 -46.50
CA ALA A 140 6.29 -0.33 -47.06
C ALA A 140 6.55 -1.23 -48.27
N ASP A 141 5.98 -2.43 -48.26
CA ASP A 141 6.18 -3.41 -49.31
C ASP A 141 4.90 -3.49 -50.17
N PRO A 142 4.89 -2.84 -51.35
CA PRO A 142 3.74 -2.86 -52.26
C PRO A 142 3.51 -4.24 -52.89
N ALA A 143 4.43 -5.21 -52.74
CA ALA A 143 4.26 -6.59 -53.17
C ALA A 143 3.59 -7.48 -52.11
N ALA A 144 3.25 -6.93 -50.94
CA ALA A 144 2.51 -7.63 -49.90
C ALA A 144 1.17 -8.14 -50.45
N THR A 145 1.02 -9.46 -50.55
CA THR A 145 -0.18 -10.06 -51.12
C THR A 145 -1.38 -9.77 -50.21
N PRO A 146 -2.43 -9.09 -50.70
CA PRO A 146 -3.60 -8.79 -49.88
C PRO A 146 -4.31 -10.07 -49.43
N ALA A 147 -4.80 -10.09 -48.20
CA ALA A 147 -5.65 -11.16 -47.72
C ALA A 147 -7.07 -11.02 -48.31
N ALA A 148 -7.55 -12.06 -49.00
CA ALA A 148 -8.91 -12.11 -49.51
C ALA A 148 -9.93 -12.09 -48.35
N GLY A 149 -10.99 -11.27 -48.48
CA GLY A 149 -12.02 -11.13 -47.44
C GLY A 149 -11.68 -10.17 -46.30
N VAL A 150 -10.52 -9.49 -46.35
CA VAL A 150 -10.10 -8.48 -45.37
C VAL A 150 -10.32 -7.08 -45.95
N SER A 151 -10.67 -6.10 -45.09
CA SER A 151 -10.92 -4.72 -45.53
C SER A 151 -9.69 -4.09 -46.19
N ALA A 152 -9.92 -3.15 -47.11
CA ALA A 152 -8.85 -2.43 -47.80
C ALA A 152 -7.94 -1.67 -46.82
N GLU A 153 -8.51 -1.15 -45.72
CA GLU A 153 -7.79 -0.44 -44.68
C GLU A 153 -6.78 -1.33 -43.94
N VAL A 154 -7.17 -2.55 -43.57
CA VAL A 154 -6.27 -3.47 -42.86
C VAL A 154 -5.18 -3.98 -43.80
N ASN A 155 -5.51 -4.26 -45.07
CA ASN A 155 -4.51 -4.61 -46.08
C ASN A 155 -3.50 -3.47 -46.32
N ALA A 156 -3.96 -2.22 -46.35
CA ALA A 156 -3.08 -1.06 -46.47
C ALA A 156 -2.17 -0.89 -45.24
N LYS A 157 -2.73 -1.07 -44.02
CA LYS A 157 -1.95 -1.08 -42.77
C LYS A 157 -0.89 -2.18 -42.79
N PHE A 158 -1.26 -3.39 -43.20
CA PHE A 158 -0.33 -4.52 -43.34
C PHE A 158 0.81 -4.22 -44.31
N ALA A 159 0.51 -3.68 -45.51
CA ALA A 159 1.53 -3.33 -46.49
C ALA A 159 2.50 -2.24 -46.00
N ALA A 160 2.01 -1.30 -45.18
CA ALA A 160 2.81 -0.21 -44.60
C ALA A 160 3.47 -0.56 -43.27
N LEU A 161 3.11 -1.68 -42.63
CA LEU A 161 3.58 -2.04 -41.29
C LEU A 161 5.06 -2.41 -41.34
N ASP A 162 5.84 -1.69 -40.54
CA ASP A 162 7.29 -1.83 -40.41
C ASP A 162 7.64 -2.33 -39.01
N CYS A 163 8.01 -3.60 -38.92
CA CYS A 163 8.29 -4.27 -37.65
C CYS A 163 9.70 -4.00 -37.12
N THR A 164 10.53 -3.24 -37.86
CA THR A 164 11.85 -2.80 -37.37
C THR A 164 11.75 -1.60 -36.42
N LYS A 165 10.62 -0.89 -36.44
CA LYS A 165 10.36 0.25 -35.55
C LYS A 165 9.91 -0.22 -34.18
N LEU A 166 10.66 0.21 -33.15
CA LEU A 166 10.32 -0.08 -31.75
C LEU A 166 8.89 0.29 -31.35
N ALA A 167 8.33 1.36 -31.92
CA ALA A 167 6.94 1.77 -31.66
C ALA A 167 5.91 0.67 -32.04
N ASN A 168 6.20 -0.14 -33.05
CA ASN A 168 5.33 -1.24 -33.50
C ASN A 168 5.58 -2.55 -32.73
N LEU A 169 6.64 -2.59 -31.91
CA LEU A 169 7.01 -3.73 -31.05
C LEU A 169 6.65 -3.51 -29.58
N GLN A 170 5.96 -2.42 -29.25
CA GLN A 170 5.63 -2.08 -27.87
C GLN A 170 4.33 -2.70 -27.37
N GLY A 171 3.49 -3.24 -28.26
CA GLY A 171 2.19 -3.85 -27.92
C GLY A 171 1.23 -2.80 -27.34
N THR A 172 0.23 -2.39 -28.11
CA THR A 172 -0.65 -1.29 -27.68
C THR A 172 -1.70 -1.75 -26.68
N GLY A 173 -2.03 -3.05 -26.64
CA GLY A 173 -3.11 -3.62 -25.84
C GLY A 173 -4.50 -3.07 -26.17
N ASN A 174 -4.63 -2.29 -27.25
CA ASN A 174 -5.86 -1.56 -27.60
C ASN A 174 -6.72 -2.30 -28.63
N ASP A 175 -6.28 -3.46 -29.11
CA ASP A 175 -6.99 -4.21 -30.14
C ASP A 175 -8.27 -4.83 -29.56
N ALA A 176 -9.43 -4.70 -30.22
CA ALA A 176 -10.63 -5.39 -29.77
C ALA A 176 -10.62 -6.87 -30.20
N PRO A 177 -11.24 -7.78 -29.42
CA PRO A 177 -11.34 -9.19 -29.81
C PRO A 177 -12.00 -9.42 -31.17
N GLY A 178 -12.99 -8.59 -31.52
CA GLY A 178 -13.75 -8.71 -32.76
C GLY A 178 -13.04 -8.18 -34.01
N ASP A 179 -11.92 -7.48 -33.86
CA ASP A 179 -11.28 -6.78 -34.97
C ASP A 179 -10.35 -7.71 -35.76
N THR A 180 -10.29 -7.49 -37.07
CA THR A 180 -9.19 -8.02 -37.91
C THR A 180 -8.04 -7.03 -37.84
N ILE A 181 -6.86 -7.50 -37.44
CA ILE A 181 -5.72 -6.62 -37.10
C ILE A 181 -4.48 -6.95 -37.93
N ALA A 182 -3.65 -5.94 -38.19
CA ALA A 182 -2.32 -6.10 -38.78
C ALA A 182 -1.27 -5.84 -37.70
N VAL A 183 -0.43 -6.83 -37.37
CA VAL A 183 0.49 -6.78 -36.23
C VAL A 183 1.83 -7.43 -36.55
N CYS A 184 2.85 -7.08 -35.75
CA CYS A 184 4.20 -7.65 -35.84
C CYS A 184 4.40 -8.82 -34.88
N ASP A 185 5.34 -9.70 -35.20
CA ASP A 185 5.96 -10.56 -34.20
C ASP A 185 6.88 -9.79 -33.25
N ARG A 186 7.16 -10.40 -32.10
CA ARG A 186 8.08 -9.83 -31.10
C ARG A 186 9.52 -9.68 -31.60
N SER A 187 9.94 -10.52 -32.55
CA SER A 187 11.28 -10.45 -33.14
C SER A 187 11.44 -9.35 -34.19
N GLY A 188 10.35 -8.71 -34.61
CA GLY A 188 10.36 -7.66 -35.63
C GLY A 188 10.63 -8.17 -37.05
N THR A 189 10.52 -9.49 -37.25
CA THR A 189 10.88 -10.18 -38.49
C THR A 189 9.70 -10.40 -39.41
N THR A 190 8.50 -10.54 -38.86
CA THR A 190 7.31 -10.95 -39.61
C THR A 190 6.13 -10.08 -39.21
N ARG A 191 5.36 -9.66 -40.20
CA ARG A 191 4.06 -9.02 -40.02
C ARG A 191 2.96 -9.97 -40.44
N TYR A 192 1.81 -9.84 -39.79
CA TYR A 192 0.66 -10.70 -39.98
C TYR A 192 -0.61 -9.89 -40.16
N ILE A 193 -1.57 -10.44 -40.93
CA ILE A 193 -2.98 -10.10 -40.82
C ILE A 193 -3.63 -11.22 -40.02
N LEU A 194 -4.33 -10.87 -38.95
CA LEU A 194 -4.95 -11.83 -38.04
C LEU A 194 -6.46 -11.64 -38.03
N ALA A 195 -7.17 -12.76 -38.07
CA ALA A 195 -8.63 -12.82 -37.92
C ALA A 195 -9.08 -12.34 -36.52
N PRO A 196 -10.39 -12.11 -36.32
CA PRO A 196 -10.96 -11.93 -34.98
C PRO A 196 -10.52 -13.03 -34.00
N ALA A 197 -10.39 -12.68 -32.72
CA ALA A 197 -9.97 -13.61 -31.69
C ALA A 197 -11.12 -14.57 -31.33
N GLU A 198 -10.86 -15.87 -31.50
CA GLU A 198 -11.84 -16.92 -31.19
C GLU A 198 -11.61 -17.55 -29.82
N VAL A 199 -10.37 -17.52 -29.33
CA VAL A 199 -10.02 -17.99 -27.98
C VAL A 199 -9.31 -16.87 -27.24
N LEU A 200 -9.77 -16.59 -26.03
CA LEU A 200 -9.31 -15.49 -25.18
C LEU A 200 -8.57 -16.03 -23.96
N GLY A 201 -7.63 -15.26 -23.42
CA GLY A 201 -6.84 -15.63 -22.24
C GLY A 201 -7.69 -15.95 -21.00
N ARG A 202 -8.88 -15.34 -20.87
CA ARG A 202 -9.86 -15.66 -19.79
C ARG A 202 -10.37 -17.10 -19.82
N GLN A 203 -10.19 -17.81 -20.94
CA GLN A 203 -10.58 -19.20 -21.11
C GLN A 203 -9.45 -20.18 -20.74
N ILE A 204 -8.31 -19.69 -20.23
CA ILE A 204 -7.22 -20.53 -19.70
C ILE A 204 -7.48 -20.84 -18.23
N SER A 205 -7.39 -22.11 -17.87
CA SER A 205 -7.52 -22.60 -16.49
C SER A 205 -6.17 -22.83 -15.81
N LYS A 206 -5.14 -23.23 -16.57
CA LYS A 206 -3.78 -23.46 -16.08
C LYS A 206 -2.75 -23.05 -17.13
N ALA A 207 -1.65 -22.49 -16.66
CA ALA A 207 -0.44 -22.25 -17.44
C ALA A 207 0.78 -22.66 -16.63
N SER A 208 1.75 -23.33 -17.26
CA SER A 208 3.00 -23.77 -16.62
C SER A 208 4.15 -23.81 -17.61
N ALA A 209 5.33 -23.35 -17.18
CA ALA A 209 6.57 -23.53 -17.93
C ALA A 209 7.04 -24.99 -17.83
N GLY A 210 7.47 -25.55 -18.96
CA GLY A 210 8.05 -26.88 -19.07
C GLY A 210 9.30 -26.87 -19.93
N ILE A 211 10.11 -27.93 -19.82
CA ILE A 211 11.26 -28.16 -20.67
C ILE A 211 11.01 -29.39 -21.52
N ASP A 212 11.22 -29.27 -22.83
CA ASP A 212 11.11 -30.40 -23.73
C ASP A 212 12.38 -31.26 -23.64
N THR A 213 12.30 -32.31 -22.83
CA THR A 213 13.40 -33.25 -22.62
C THR A 213 13.69 -34.16 -23.82
N GLN A 214 12.78 -34.22 -24.81
CA GLN A 214 12.92 -35.08 -25.98
C GLN A 214 13.40 -34.31 -27.22
N GLY A 215 13.00 -33.04 -27.37
CA GLY A 215 13.30 -32.21 -28.55
C GLY A 215 14.49 -31.24 -28.43
N GLY A 216 15.35 -31.38 -27.42
CA GLY A 216 16.58 -30.58 -27.30
C GLY A 216 16.62 -29.56 -26.15
N SER A 217 15.87 -29.81 -25.06
CA SER A 217 15.88 -28.99 -23.84
C SER A 217 15.37 -27.55 -24.03
N ALA A 218 14.50 -27.32 -25.01
CA ALA A 218 13.86 -26.02 -25.23
C ALA A 218 12.74 -25.78 -24.20
N TRP A 219 12.60 -24.54 -23.72
CA TRP A 219 11.52 -24.17 -22.82
C TRP A 219 10.24 -23.86 -23.60
N TYR A 220 9.11 -24.29 -23.06
CA TYR A 220 7.78 -24.02 -23.61
C TYR A 220 6.79 -23.65 -22.49
N VAL A 221 5.68 -23.03 -22.84
CA VAL A 221 4.58 -22.76 -21.92
C VAL A 221 3.40 -23.66 -22.26
N SER A 222 3.08 -24.59 -21.37
CA SER A 222 1.89 -25.44 -21.46
C SER A 222 0.67 -24.66 -21.00
N LEU A 223 -0.42 -24.76 -21.76
CA LEU A 223 -1.71 -24.15 -21.47
C LEU A 223 -2.79 -25.24 -21.41
N THR A 224 -3.72 -25.10 -20.47
CA THR A 224 -4.93 -25.90 -20.39
C THR A 224 -6.14 -24.98 -20.38
N PHE A 225 -7.03 -25.14 -21.35
CA PHE A 225 -8.25 -24.36 -21.46
C PHE A 225 -9.34 -24.89 -20.51
N ASN A 226 -10.29 -24.01 -20.16
CA ASN A 226 -11.54 -24.40 -19.50
C ASN A 226 -12.53 -24.97 -20.54
N GLY A 227 -13.71 -25.45 -20.11
CA GLY A 227 -14.65 -26.13 -21.03
C GLY A 227 -15.08 -25.30 -22.25
N GLU A 228 -15.29 -23.99 -22.07
CA GLU A 228 -15.60 -23.07 -23.17
C GLU A 228 -14.40 -22.93 -24.12
N GLY A 229 -13.20 -22.70 -23.58
CA GLY A 229 -11.97 -22.58 -24.36
C GLY A 229 -11.59 -23.86 -25.10
N THR A 230 -11.77 -25.03 -24.50
CA THR A 230 -11.53 -26.33 -25.15
C THR A 230 -12.40 -26.52 -26.37
N THR A 231 -13.68 -26.15 -26.28
CA THR A 231 -14.63 -26.25 -27.40
C THR A 231 -14.26 -25.25 -28.50
N ALA A 232 -14.00 -23.99 -28.14
CA ALA A 232 -13.63 -22.94 -29.09
C ALA A 232 -12.30 -23.24 -29.80
N PHE A 233 -11.27 -23.66 -29.04
CA PHE A 233 -9.96 -24.03 -29.58
C PHE A 233 -10.02 -25.29 -30.45
N GLY A 234 -10.81 -26.29 -30.04
CA GLY A 234 -11.06 -27.48 -30.85
C GLY A 234 -11.74 -27.15 -32.19
N ALA A 235 -12.74 -26.27 -32.18
CA ALA A 235 -13.41 -25.80 -33.39
C ALA A 235 -12.46 -25.02 -34.32
N LEU A 236 -11.68 -24.09 -33.75
CA LEU A 236 -10.66 -23.33 -34.48
C LEU A 236 -9.63 -24.26 -35.15
N THR A 237 -9.01 -25.14 -34.37
CA THR A 237 -7.97 -26.05 -34.88
C THR A 237 -8.52 -27.01 -35.94
N THR A 238 -9.73 -27.55 -35.76
CA THR A 238 -10.40 -28.40 -36.76
C THR A 238 -10.62 -27.67 -38.07
N ARG A 239 -11.00 -26.39 -38.03
CA ARG A 239 -11.27 -25.60 -39.23
C ARG A 239 -10.00 -25.25 -40.00
N VAL A 240 -8.91 -24.91 -39.30
CA VAL A 240 -7.69 -24.40 -39.94
C VAL A 240 -6.75 -25.50 -40.44
N THR A 241 -6.79 -26.70 -39.85
CA THR A 241 -5.88 -27.82 -40.19
C THR A 241 -5.86 -28.23 -41.65
N THR A 242 -6.98 -28.13 -42.35
CA THR A 242 -7.11 -28.53 -43.76
C THR A 242 -6.79 -27.42 -44.75
N LEU A 243 -6.51 -26.20 -44.28
CA LEU A 243 -6.27 -25.04 -45.12
C LEU A 243 -4.81 -24.98 -45.63
N ALA A 244 -4.60 -24.28 -46.74
CA ALA A 244 -3.27 -23.97 -47.25
C ALA A 244 -2.55 -22.95 -46.33
N GLU A 245 -1.22 -22.95 -46.36
CA GLU A 245 -0.44 -21.93 -45.64
C GLU A 245 -0.67 -20.53 -46.25
N PRO A 246 -0.79 -19.45 -45.46
CA PRO A 246 -0.66 -19.35 -43.99
C PRO A 246 -1.97 -19.57 -43.20
N LEU A 247 -3.08 -19.88 -43.87
CA LEU A 247 -4.42 -20.00 -43.25
C LEU A 247 -4.55 -21.14 -42.24
N ASN A 248 -3.62 -22.09 -42.24
CA ASN A 248 -3.52 -23.20 -41.29
C ASN A 248 -2.70 -22.89 -40.02
N GLN A 249 -2.28 -21.64 -39.84
CA GLN A 249 -1.56 -21.19 -38.66
C GLN A 249 -2.51 -20.50 -37.67
N VAL A 250 -2.26 -20.71 -36.38
CA VAL A 250 -2.95 -19.98 -35.30
C VAL A 250 -1.90 -19.14 -34.57
N ALA A 251 -2.03 -17.82 -34.69
CA ALA A 251 -1.19 -16.88 -33.99
C ALA A 251 -1.62 -16.77 -32.51
N ILE A 252 -0.62 -16.83 -31.65
CA ILE A 252 -0.71 -16.61 -30.22
C ILE A 252 -0.24 -15.17 -29.97
N VAL A 253 -1.20 -14.29 -29.69
CA VAL A 253 -0.97 -12.85 -29.55
C VAL A 253 -1.03 -12.46 -28.08
N LEU A 254 -0.03 -11.72 -27.60
CA LEU A 254 -0.01 -11.16 -26.25
C LEU A 254 0.14 -9.64 -26.33
N ASP A 255 -0.84 -8.91 -25.80
CA ASP A 255 -0.88 -7.43 -25.80
C ASP A 255 -0.72 -6.79 -27.19
N GLY A 256 -1.19 -7.46 -28.24
CA GLY A 256 -1.15 -7.00 -29.63
C GLY A 256 0.10 -7.40 -30.42
N LEU A 257 1.01 -8.20 -29.84
CA LEU A 257 2.19 -8.73 -30.52
C LEU A 257 2.11 -10.25 -30.68
N VAL A 258 2.52 -10.76 -31.84
CA VAL A 258 2.60 -12.20 -32.08
C VAL A 258 3.79 -12.77 -31.33
N VAL A 259 3.51 -13.69 -30.40
CA VAL A 259 4.54 -14.42 -29.64
C VAL A 259 4.99 -15.65 -30.43
N SER A 260 4.04 -16.37 -31.03
CA SER A 260 4.30 -17.52 -31.89
C SER A 260 3.12 -17.74 -32.84
N SER A 261 3.38 -18.34 -34.01
CA SER A 261 2.37 -18.67 -35.02
C SER A 261 2.54 -20.11 -35.52
N PRO A 262 2.34 -21.13 -34.66
CA PRO A 262 2.50 -22.52 -35.06
C PRO A 262 1.48 -22.94 -36.13
N ARG A 263 1.93 -23.81 -37.03
CA ARG A 263 1.06 -24.53 -37.97
C ARG A 263 0.29 -25.61 -37.22
N ILE A 264 -1.01 -25.71 -37.46
CA ILE A 264 -1.82 -26.78 -36.89
C ILE A 264 -1.82 -27.96 -37.86
N ASN A 265 -1.19 -29.06 -37.47
CA ASN A 265 -1.09 -30.28 -38.29
C ASN A 265 -2.24 -31.25 -38.06
N GLU A 266 -2.78 -31.29 -36.84
CA GLU A 266 -3.88 -32.16 -36.43
C GLU A 266 -4.86 -31.38 -35.55
N PRO A 267 -6.18 -31.67 -35.60
CA PRO A 267 -7.15 -31.03 -34.73
C PRO A 267 -6.84 -31.29 -33.24
N ILE A 268 -7.02 -30.27 -32.39
CA ILE A 268 -6.70 -30.35 -30.95
C ILE A 268 -7.98 -30.19 -30.11
N PRO A 269 -8.83 -31.23 -30.02
CA PRO A 269 -10.08 -31.16 -29.24
C PRO A 269 -9.85 -31.32 -27.73
N SER A 270 -8.63 -31.67 -27.30
CA SER A 270 -8.29 -31.98 -25.91
C SER A 270 -8.17 -30.76 -25.00
N GLY A 271 -8.09 -29.55 -25.57
CA GLY A 271 -7.99 -28.31 -24.79
C GLY A 271 -6.61 -28.05 -24.16
N ASN A 272 -5.58 -28.77 -24.61
CA ASN A 272 -4.19 -28.50 -24.21
C ASN A 272 -3.43 -27.89 -25.40
N ALA A 273 -2.67 -26.83 -25.14
CA ALA A 273 -1.83 -26.18 -26.13
C ALA A 273 -0.43 -25.91 -25.55
N GLN A 274 0.56 -25.80 -26.41
CA GLN A 274 1.92 -25.42 -26.02
C GLN A 274 2.34 -24.18 -26.82
N ILE A 275 2.79 -23.16 -26.11
CA ILE A 275 3.48 -22.02 -26.72
C ILE A 275 4.96 -22.41 -26.78
N THR A 276 5.43 -22.66 -27.98
CA THR A 276 6.84 -22.97 -28.25
C THR A 276 7.55 -21.73 -28.82
N GLY A 277 8.83 -21.60 -28.52
CA GLY A 277 9.68 -20.51 -28.99
C GLY A 277 11.09 -20.66 -28.45
N SER A 278 11.98 -19.74 -28.79
CA SER A 278 13.34 -19.67 -28.23
C SER A 278 13.33 -19.03 -26.83
N PHE A 279 12.51 -19.56 -25.92
CA PHE A 279 12.39 -19.03 -24.56
C PHE A 279 13.56 -19.48 -23.69
N THR A 280 14.04 -18.57 -22.84
CA THR A 280 14.82 -18.93 -21.66
C THR A 280 13.90 -19.50 -20.57
N GLN A 281 14.49 -20.21 -19.59
CA GLN A 281 13.77 -20.67 -18.39
C GLN A 281 12.96 -19.55 -17.75
N LEU A 282 13.59 -18.38 -17.66
CA LEU A 282 13.07 -17.22 -16.99
C LEU A 282 11.88 -16.62 -17.72
N GLU A 283 11.98 -16.44 -19.04
CA GLU A 283 10.89 -15.93 -19.88
C GLU A 283 9.69 -16.86 -19.90
N ALA A 284 9.92 -18.18 -19.96
CA ALA A 284 8.85 -19.16 -19.93
C ALA A 284 8.11 -19.15 -18.58
N GLN A 285 8.83 -19.04 -17.46
CA GLN A 285 8.24 -18.92 -16.12
C GLN A 285 7.46 -17.61 -15.97
N ASP A 286 8.02 -16.49 -16.41
CA ASP A 286 7.38 -15.18 -16.35
C ASP A 286 6.08 -15.17 -17.18
N LEU A 287 6.14 -15.67 -18.42
CA LEU A 287 4.97 -15.78 -19.28
C LEU A 287 3.91 -16.70 -18.68
N ALA A 288 4.30 -17.87 -18.16
CA ALA A 288 3.37 -18.79 -17.52
C ALA A 288 2.70 -18.17 -16.29
N ASN A 289 3.45 -17.47 -15.44
CA ASN A 289 2.91 -16.77 -14.27
C ASN A 289 1.89 -15.70 -14.66
N VAL A 290 2.24 -14.89 -15.66
CA VAL A 290 1.37 -13.83 -16.18
C VAL A 290 0.06 -14.41 -16.76
N LEU A 291 0.13 -15.51 -17.51
CA LEU A 291 -1.04 -16.17 -18.11
C LEU A 291 -1.90 -16.93 -17.08
N LYS A 292 -1.31 -17.48 -16.03
CA LYS A 292 -2.00 -18.27 -14.99
C LYS A 292 -3.04 -17.45 -14.22
N TYR A 293 -2.77 -16.18 -13.97
CA TYR A 293 -3.65 -15.30 -13.18
C TYR A 293 -4.63 -14.48 -14.04
N GLY A 294 -4.64 -14.69 -15.36
CA GLY A 294 -5.51 -14.00 -16.31
C GLY A 294 -5.08 -12.57 -16.60
N ALA A 295 -5.75 -11.93 -17.56
CA ALA A 295 -5.48 -10.55 -17.97
C ALA A 295 -6.07 -9.53 -16.97
N LEU A 296 -5.46 -8.35 -16.88
CA LEU A 296 -6.02 -7.26 -16.09
C LEU A 296 -7.35 -6.77 -16.69
N PRO A 297 -8.36 -6.42 -15.88
CA PRO A 297 -9.68 -5.97 -16.37
C PRO A 297 -9.62 -4.58 -17.02
N LEU A 298 -8.54 -3.84 -16.79
CA LEU A 298 -8.27 -2.51 -17.32
C LEU A 298 -6.83 -2.48 -17.83
N ALA A 299 -6.59 -1.69 -18.88
CA ALA A 299 -5.24 -1.33 -19.27
C ALA A 299 -4.72 -0.25 -18.31
N PHE A 300 -3.41 -0.26 -18.03
CA PHE A 300 -2.78 0.71 -17.16
C PHE A 300 -1.58 1.37 -17.84
N ASP A 301 -1.48 2.68 -17.71
CA ASP A 301 -0.27 3.44 -18.01
C ASP A 301 0.65 3.42 -16.79
N ARG A 302 1.94 3.20 -17.05
CA ARG A 302 2.96 3.18 -16.00
C ARG A 302 3.38 4.60 -15.68
N GLY A 303 3.21 4.99 -14.42
CA GLY A 303 3.79 6.21 -13.87
C GLY A 303 5.28 6.05 -13.60
N GLU A 304 5.85 7.02 -12.90
CA GLU A 304 7.26 7.05 -12.57
C GLU A 304 7.66 5.87 -11.66
N VAL A 305 8.74 5.18 -12.05
CA VAL A 305 9.32 4.09 -11.25
C VAL A 305 10.34 4.71 -10.29
N GLN A 306 10.06 4.66 -9.00
CA GLN A 306 10.96 5.12 -7.94
C GLN A 306 11.72 3.94 -7.37
N GLN A 307 13.06 3.97 -7.45
CA GLN A 307 13.92 2.94 -6.88
C GLN A 307 14.77 3.55 -5.76
N ILE A 308 14.70 2.96 -4.57
CA ILE A 308 15.44 3.37 -3.38
C ILE A 308 16.35 2.21 -2.98
N SER A 309 17.63 2.47 -2.70
CA SER A 309 18.53 1.41 -2.26
C SER A 309 18.23 1.03 -0.79
N PRO A 310 18.40 -0.26 -0.41
CA PRO A 310 18.28 -0.68 0.99
C PRO A 310 19.22 0.06 1.94
N THR A 311 20.42 0.43 1.47
CA THR A 311 21.40 1.17 2.27
C THR A 311 20.90 2.56 2.63
N LEU A 312 20.34 3.29 1.66
CA LEU A 312 19.80 4.63 1.91
C LEU A 312 18.61 4.56 2.88
N GLY A 313 17.75 3.54 2.74
CA GLY A 313 16.64 3.36 3.65
C GLY A 313 17.07 3.08 5.09
N ALA A 314 18.07 2.20 5.29
CA ALA A 314 18.62 1.90 6.61
C ALA A 314 19.25 3.15 7.26
N ASP A 315 20.03 3.92 6.51
CA ASP A 315 20.64 5.16 6.99
C ASP A 315 19.58 6.18 7.43
N GLN A 316 18.46 6.29 6.70
CA GLN A 316 17.35 7.17 7.04
C GLN A 316 16.59 6.70 8.29
N LEU A 317 16.40 5.38 8.45
CA LEU A 317 15.80 4.81 9.66
C LEU A 317 16.66 5.14 10.89
N ASP A 318 17.97 4.90 10.79
CA ASP A 318 18.90 5.15 11.89
C ASP A 318 18.94 6.64 12.25
N ALA A 319 19.01 7.53 11.26
CA ALA A 319 18.94 8.97 11.48
C ALA A 319 17.62 9.39 12.14
N GLY A 320 16.49 8.83 11.71
CA GLY A 320 15.18 9.08 12.30
C GLY A 320 15.06 8.61 13.75
N LEU A 321 15.58 7.43 14.07
CA LEU A 321 15.60 6.90 15.43
C LEU A 321 16.50 7.72 16.35
N ILE A 322 17.68 8.16 15.87
CA ILE A 322 18.58 9.06 16.61
C ILE A 322 17.89 10.40 16.87
N ALA A 323 17.26 11.00 15.86
CA ALA A 323 16.54 12.27 16.01
C ALA A 323 15.39 12.16 17.02
N GLY A 324 14.59 11.08 16.94
CA GLY A 324 13.51 10.80 17.88
C GLY A 324 14.03 10.57 19.31
N GLY A 325 15.11 9.81 19.47
CA GLY A 325 15.75 9.55 20.75
C GLY A 325 16.32 10.81 21.41
N LEU A 326 17.02 11.65 20.64
CA LEU A 326 17.52 12.95 21.12
C LEU A 326 16.38 13.90 21.47
N GLY A 327 15.32 13.96 20.66
CA GLY A 327 14.12 14.76 20.94
C GLY A 327 13.44 14.32 22.23
N MET A 328 13.24 13.01 22.41
CA MET A 328 12.67 12.43 23.64
C MET A 328 13.56 12.74 24.86
N LEU A 329 14.88 12.61 24.74
CA LEU A 329 15.83 12.94 25.80
C LEU A 329 15.72 14.41 26.22
N LEU A 330 15.66 15.34 25.25
CA LEU A 330 15.50 16.77 25.53
C LEU A 330 14.18 17.08 26.23
N VAL A 331 13.07 16.49 25.78
CA VAL A 331 11.76 16.62 26.43
C VAL A 331 11.83 16.08 27.87
N PHE A 332 12.43 14.92 28.09
CA PHE A 332 12.58 14.34 29.42
C PHE A 332 13.42 15.22 30.35
N LEU A 333 14.57 15.72 29.88
CA LEU A 333 15.43 16.60 30.66
C LEU A 333 14.70 17.91 31.01
N TYR A 334 14.05 18.53 30.03
CA TYR A 334 13.28 19.75 30.27
C TYR A 334 12.16 19.52 31.28
N SER A 335 11.37 18.45 31.13
CA SER A 335 10.28 18.11 32.04
C SER A 335 10.78 17.84 33.46
N LEU A 336 11.90 17.13 33.63
CA LEU A 336 12.48 16.86 34.95
C LEU A 336 13.04 18.13 35.60
N LEU A 337 13.70 19.01 34.83
CA LEU A 337 14.27 20.25 35.37
C LEU A 337 13.17 21.25 35.76
N TYR A 338 12.17 21.45 34.90
CA TYR A 338 11.12 22.46 35.09
C TYR A 338 9.97 21.98 36.00
N TYR A 339 9.52 20.74 35.82
CA TYR A 339 8.39 20.17 36.58
C TYR A 339 8.82 19.26 37.75
N ARG A 340 10.12 18.94 37.88
CA ARG A 340 10.68 18.15 39.01
C ARG A 340 9.95 16.82 39.18
N GLY A 341 9.37 16.55 40.34
CA GLY A 341 8.61 15.32 40.61
C GLY A 341 7.42 15.10 39.67
N LEU A 342 6.81 16.15 39.12
CA LEU A 342 5.80 16.04 38.07
C LEU A 342 6.39 15.66 36.71
N GLY A 343 7.68 15.93 36.49
CA GLY A 343 8.40 15.46 35.30
C GLY A 343 8.42 13.94 35.19
N LEU A 344 8.44 13.21 36.32
CA LEU A 344 8.32 11.75 36.32
C LEU A 344 6.95 11.27 35.83
N VAL A 345 5.90 12.05 36.08
CA VAL A 345 4.56 11.78 35.54
C VAL A 345 4.59 11.93 34.03
N THR A 346 5.18 13.02 33.51
CA THR A 346 5.34 13.24 32.06
C THR A 346 6.11 12.11 31.39
N VAL A 347 7.25 11.70 31.96
CA VAL A 347 8.06 10.58 31.44
C VAL A 347 7.25 9.28 31.45
N GLY A 348 6.54 8.99 32.55
CA GLY A 348 5.67 7.82 32.63
C GLY A 348 4.55 7.83 31.58
N SER A 349 3.92 8.99 31.36
CA SER A 349 2.87 9.15 30.36
C SER A 349 3.40 8.94 28.94
N LEU A 350 4.58 9.50 28.62
CA LEU A 350 5.24 9.31 27.32
C LEU A 350 5.61 7.84 27.08
N LEU A 351 6.10 7.12 28.10
CA LEU A 351 6.41 5.69 27.98
C LEU A 351 5.15 4.84 27.74
N VAL A 352 4.06 5.14 28.44
CA VAL A 352 2.78 4.45 28.23
C VAL A 352 2.24 4.76 26.84
N ALA A 353 2.24 6.02 26.41
CA ALA A 353 1.83 6.42 25.07
C ALA A 353 2.67 5.72 23.99
N GLY A 354 3.99 5.73 24.12
CA GLY A 354 4.91 5.04 23.21
C GLY A 354 4.67 3.53 23.15
N SER A 355 4.36 2.89 24.28
CA SER A 355 4.03 1.46 24.35
C SER A 355 2.73 1.15 23.59
N PHE A 356 1.70 1.97 23.76
CA PHE A 356 0.45 1.84 23.00
C PHE A 356 0.67 2.03 21.51
N VAL A 357 1.38 3.10 21.12
CA VAL A 357 1.69 3.38 19.71
C VAL A 357 2.48 2.23 19.07
N TYR A 358 3.51 1.73 19.76
CA TYR A 358 4.32 0.62 19.27
C TYR A 358 3.50 -0.66 19.04
N VAL A 359 2.67 -1.04 20.01
CA VAL A 359 1.81 -2.24 19.88
C VAL A 359 0.73 -2.04 18.81
N LEU A 360 0.20 -0.82 18.67
CA LEU A 360 -0.74 -0.50 17.59
C LEU A 360 -0.07 -0.61 16.21
N PHE A 361 1.19 -0.18 16.05
CA PHE A 361 1.91 -0.38 14.79
C PHE A 361 2.11 -1.86 14.45
N LEU A 362 2.41 -2.71 15.44
CA LEU A 362 2.51 -4.15 15.24
C LEU A 362 1.17 -4.75 14.76
N LEU A 363 0.08 -4.43 15.46
CA LEU A 363 -1.25 -4.95 15.15
C LEU A 363 -1.79 -4.43 13.81
N LEU A 364 -1.67 -3.12 13.56
CA LEU A 364 -2.09 -2.51 12.30
C LEU A 364 -1.26 -3.01 11.12
N GLY A 365 0.02 -3.30 11.33
CA GLY A 365 0.87 -3.94 10.33
C GLY A 365 0.29 -5.28 9.86
N GLN A 366 -0.32 -6.06 10.75
CA GLN A 366 -0.94 -7.34 10.42
C GLN A 366 -2.36 -7.21 9.86
N TRP A 367 -3.18 -6.30 10.40
CA TRP A 367 -4.60 -6.18 10.03
C TRP A 367 -4.84 -5.46 8.71
N ILE A 368 -4.14 -4.35 8.51
CA ILE A 368 -4.38 -3.45 7.38
C ILE A 368 -3.14 -3.28 6.52
N GLY A 369 -2.05 -3.99 6.83
CA GLY A 369 -0.78 -3.85 6.11
C GLY A 369 -0.07 -2.54 6.37
N PHE A 370 -0.32 -1.90 7.53
CA PHE A 370 0.32 -0.62 7.86
C PHE A 370 1.86 -0.76 7.82
N THR A 371 2.51 0.13 7.09
CA THR A 371 3.96 0.25 7.00
C THR A 371 4.42 1.58 7.57
N LEU A 372 5.44 1.56 8.43
CA LEU A 372 6.06 2.75 8.98
C LEU A 372 7.02 3.34 7.95
N THR A 373 6.71 4.52 7.43
CA THR A 373 7.56 5.27 6.49
C THR A 373 8.44 6.30 7.21
N LEU A 374 9.41 6.88 6.53
CA LEU A 374 10.23 8.00 7.03
C LEU A 374 9.35 9.19 7.44
N ALA A 375 8.36 9.50 6.61
CA ALA A 375 7.36 10.53 6.92
C ALA A 375 6.50 10.13 8.14
N GLY A 376 6.17 8.83 8.28
CA GLY A 376 5.53 8.30 9.48
C GLY A 376 6.39 8.49 10.74
N ILE A 377 7.70 8.24 10.67
CA ILE A 377 8.65 8.51 11.77
C ILE A 377 8.62 9.99 12.13
N ALA A 378 8.67 10.90 11.17
CA ALA A 378 8.56 12.34 11.43
C ALA A 378 7.24 12.70 12.13
N GLY A 379 6.13 12.08 11.73
CA GLY A 379 4.82 12.23 12.40
C GLY A 379 4.85 11.76 13.85
N ALA A 380 5.48 10.61 14.13
CA ALA A 380 5.65 10.09 15.48
C ALA A 380 6.53 11.01 16.34
N ILE A 381 7.60 11.58 15.77
CA ILE A 381 8.48 12.54 16.47
C ILE A 381 7.71 13.83 16.82
N VAL A 382 6.96 14.39 15.87
CA VAL A 382 6.11 15.58 16.12
C VAL A 382 5.11 15.30 17.24
N ALA A 383 4.54 14.10 17.27
CA ALA A 383 3.58 13.70 18.29
C ALA A 383 4.17 13.61 19.71
N ILE A 384 5.47 13.35 19.87
CA ILE A 384 6.14 13.44 21.18
C ILE A 384 6.01 14.86 21.75
N GLY A 385 6.12 15.89 20.90
CA GLY A 385 5.91 17.28 21.31
C GLY A 385 4.46 17.58 21.66
N VAL A 386 3.52 17.13 20.83
CA VAL A 386 2.07 17.32 21.07
C VAL A 386 1.62 16.65 22.37
N THR A 387 2.03 15.39 22.59
CA THR A 387 1.72 14.66 23.83
C THR A 387 2.31 15.35 25.07
N ALA A 388 3.54 15.88 24.97
CA ALA A 388 4.15 16.65 26.05
C ALA A 388 3.38 17.93 26.38
N ASP A 389 2.84 18.63 25.37
CA ASP A 389 2.04 19.84 25.54
C ASP A 389 0.76 19.59 26.35
N SER A 390 0.05 18.49 26.07
CA SER A 390 -1.15 18.08 26.82
C SER A 390 -0.89 17.95 28.33
N PHE A 391 0.28 17.41 28.72
CA PHE A 391 0.65 17.31 30.14
C PHE A 391 1.02 18.66 30.74
N ILE A 392 1.74 19.50 30.00
CA ILE A 392 2.14 20.85 30.41
C ILE A 392 0.91 21.72 30.68
N VAL A 393 -0.05 21.73 29.76
CA VAL A 393 -1.31 22.46 29.91
C VAL A 393 -2.04 22.02 31.18
N TYR A 394 -2.10 20.71 31.46
CA TYR A 394 -2.71 20.24 32.69
C TYR A 394 -1.97 20.72 33.94
N PHE A 395 -0.64 20.61 33.97
CA PHE A 395 0.15 20.98 35.15
C PHE A 395 0.10 22.49 35.43
N GLU A 396 0.15 23.33 34.41
CA GLU A 396 0.04 24.77 34.59
C GLU A 396 -1.35 25.17 35.12
N ARG A 397 -2.43 24.52 34.66
CA ARG A 397 -3.76 24.79 35.24
C ARG A 397 -3.89 24.34 36.68
N VAL A 398 -3.24 23.24 37.07
CA VAL A 398 -3.17 22.85 38.49
C VAL A 398 -2.34 23.87 39.30
N ARG A 399 -1.23 24.38 38.76
CA ARG A 399 -0.41 25.41 39.40
C ARG A 399 -1.15 26.74 39.55
N ASP A 400 -1.97 27.13 38.58
CA ASP A 400 -2.83 28.33 38.68
C ASP A 400 -3.83 28.21 39.83
N GLU A 401 -4.49 27.06 39.97
CA GLU A 401 -5.44 26.81 41.07
C GLU A 401 -4.77 26.82 42.45
N LEU A 402 -3.51 26.38 42.53
CA LEU A 402 -2.70 26.49 43.74
C LEU A 402 -2.31 27.94 44.04
N ARG A 403 -2.02 28.75 43.01
CA ARG A 403 -1.76 30.20 43.14
C ARG A 403 -2.97 30.95 43.67
N GLU A 404 -4.18 30.50 43.30
CA GLU A 404 -5.45 31.00 43.83
C GLU A 404 -5.72 30.55 45.30
N GLY A 405 -4.80 29.81 45.94
CA GLY A 405 -4.89 29.42 47.35
C GLY A 405 -5.67 28.12 47.61
N ARG A 406 -6.00 27.35 46.57
CA ARG A 406 -6.72 26.09 46.74
C ARG A 406 -5.81 24.97 47.24
N SER A 407 -6.36 24.01 47.96
CA SER A 407 -5.62 22.81 48.36
C SER A 407 -5.21 21.98 47.13
N LEU A 408 -4.08 21.29 47.17
CA LEU A 408 -3.59 20.45 46.07
C LEU A 408 -4.62 19.44 45.56
N ARG A 409 -5.39 18.83 46.48
CA ARG A 409 -6.45 17.88 46.12
C ARG A 409 -7.58 18.53 45.33
N THR A 410 -7.98 19.74 45.73
CA THR A 410 -9.02 20.52 45.03
C THR A 410 -8.48 21.02 43.69
N ALA A 411 -7.27 21.60 43.69
CA ALA A 411 -6.61 22.16 42.52
C ALA A 411 -6.46 21.14 41.37
N VAL A 412 -6.18 19.87 41.69
CA VAL A 412 -6.08 18.80 40.69
C VAL A 412 -7.40 18.50 39.98
N GLU A 413 -8.53 18.55 40.70
CA GLU A 413 -9.86 18.28 40.12
C GLU A 413 -10.44 19.52 39.42
N THR A 414 -10.24 20.71 39.98
CA THR A 414 -10.72 21.96 39.37
C THR A 414 -9.87 22.37 38.16
N GLY A 415 -8.55 22.24 38.26
CA GLY A 415 -7.61 22.44 37.16
C GLY A 415 -7.86 21.49 35.99
N TRP A 416 -8.21 20.23 36.26
CA TRP A 416 -8.57 19.25 35.21
C TRP A 416 -9.81 19.69 34.42
N THR A 417 -10.81 20.27 35.08
CA THR A 417 -12.04 20.69 34.42
C THR A 417 -11.78 21.77 33.36
N ARG A 418 -10.80 22.66 33.61
CA ARG A 418 -10.33 23.67 32.65
C ARG A 418 -9.41 23.05 31.60
N ALA A 419 -8.40 22.30 32.04
CA ALA A 419 -7.38 21.73 31.16
C ALA A 419 -7.96 20.77 30.11
N ARG A 420 -8.91 19.90 30.49
CA ARG A 420 -9.49 18.89 29.58
C ARG A 420 -10.12 19.51 28.33
N HIS A 421 -10.70 20.71 28.44
CA HIS A 421 -11.32 21.38 27.30
C HIS A 421 -10.25 21.90 26.35
N THR A 422 -9.20 22.53 26.88
CA THR A 422 -8.07 23.01 26.07
C THR A 422 -7.37 21.87 25.35
N ILE A 423 -7.09 20.76 26.05
CA ILE A 423 -6.44 19.57 25.49
C ILE A 423 -7.30 18.96 24.37
N LEU A 424 -8.59 18.71 24.64
CA LEU A 424 -9.50 18.17 23.62
C LEU A 424 -9.60 19.06 22.38
N VAL A 425 -9.64 20.39 22.54
CA VAL A 425 -9.71 21.31 21.40
C VAL A 425 -8.41 21.30 20.60
N ALA A 426 -7.25 21.35 21.26
CA ALA A 426 -5.94 21.33 20.59
C ALA A 426 -5.73 20.01 19.82
N ASP A 427 -5.98 18.87 20.44
CA ASP A 427 -5.83 17.55 19.81
C ASP A 427 -6.83 17.33 18.67
N PHE A 428 -8.06 17.84 18.81
CA PHE A 428 -9.05 17.74 17.75
C PHE A 428 -8.64 18.52 16.49
N VAL A 429 -7.98 19.67 16.65
CA VAL A 429 -7.39 20.40 15.51
C VAL A 429 -6.33 19.54 14.82
N SER A 430 -5.44 18.89 15.58
CA SER A 430 -4.43 17.99 15.02
C SER A 430 -5.04 16.77 14.34
N ILE A 431 -6.13 16.18 14.88
CA ILE A 431 -6.85 15.06 14.27
C ILE A 431 -7.53 15.49 12.96
N ILE A 432 -8.14 16.68 12.91
CA ILE A 432 -8.71 17.21 11.66
C ILE A 432 -7.61 17.42 10.62
N ALA A 433 -6.49 18.03 11.00
CA ALA A 433 -5.35 18.22 10.09
C ALA A 433 -4.83 16.88 9.55
N ALA A 434 -4.67 15.88 10.43
CA ALA A 434 -4.30 14.52 10.06
C ALA A 434 -5.33 13.88 9.11
N ALA A 435 -6.63 14.03 9.37
CA ALA A 435 -7.68 13.49 8.51
C ALA A 435 -7.65 14.13 7.11
N LEU A 436 -7.54 15.46 7.04
CA LEU A 436 -7.44 16.19 5.77
C LEU A 436 -6.20 15.74 4.98
N LEU A 437 -5.03 15.71 5.61
CA LEU A 437 -3.80 15.23 4.96
C LEU A 437 -3.93 13.77 4.51
N TYR A 438 -4.58 12.92 5.29
CA TYR A 438 -4.76 11.51 4.94
C TYR A 438 -5.64 11.30 3.69
N PHE A 439 -6.70 12.09 3.53
CA PHE A 439 -7.60 11.98 2.38
C PHE A 439 -7.10 12.69 1.12
N PHE A 440 -6.41 13.82 1.27
CA PHE A 440 -5.99 14.66 0.15
C PHE A 440 -4.54 14.45 -0.28
N ALA A 441 -3.66 13.93 0.57
CA ALA A 441 -2.25 13.74 0.23
C ALA A 441 -1.95 12.35 -0.36
N VAL A 442 -0.80 12.26 -1.04
CA VAL A 442 -0.33 11.06 -1.74
C VAL A 442 0.99 10.58 -1.16
N GLY A 443 1.20 9.27 -1.12
CA GLY A 443 2.50 8.67 -0.79
C GLY A 443 2.89 8.88 0.68
N GLY A 444 4.15 9.26 0.92
CA GLY A 444 4.71 9.39 2.27
C GLY A 444 3.92 10.34 3.19
N VAL A 445 3.35 11.43 2.65
CA VAL A 445 2.58 12.42 3.45
C VAL A 445 1.35 11.78 4.10
N ARG A 446 0.73 10.79 3.47
CA ARG A 446 -0.39 10.05 4.04
C ARG A 446 0.05 9.19 5.24
N GLY A 447 1.26 8.64 5.19
CA GLY A 447 1.89 7.93 6.32
C GLY A 447 2.21 8.84 7.51
N PHE A 448 2.70 10.06 7.24
CA PHE A 448 2.86 11.11 8.26
C PHE A 448 1.52 11.42 8.94
N ALA A 449 0.49 11.69 8.14
CA ALA A 449 -0.84 12.06 8.61
C ALA A 449 -1.49 10.95 9.46
N PHE A 450 -1.42 9.70 8.99
CA PHE A 450 -1.93 8.55 9.73
C PHE A 450 -1.23 8.40 11.08
N THR A 451 0.10 8.49 11.09
CA THR A 451 0.89 8.35 12.31
C THR A 451 0.57 9.44 13.32
N LEU A 452 0.55 10.71 12.87
CA LEU A 452 0.16 11.84 13.69
C LEU A 452 -1.24 11.64 14.30
N GLY A 453 -2.24 11.32 13.47
CA GLY A 453 -3.61 11.10 13.94
C GLY A 453 -3.73 9.95 14.95
N LEU A 454 -3.07 8.81 14.70
CA LEU A 454 -3.06 7.67 15.62
C LEU A 454 -2.42 8.04 16.96
N THR A 455 -1.26 8.71 16.92
CA THR A 455 -0.55 9.12 18.15
C THR A 455 -1.32 10.15 18.96
N THR A 456 -2.03 11.10 18.32
CA THR A 456 -2.90 12.06 19.02
C THR A 456 -4.10 11.36 19.67
N LEU A 457 -4.67 10.32 19.06
CA LEU A 457 -5.71 9.51 19.71
C LEU A 457 -5.18 8.77 20.94
N VAL A 458 -3.95 8.25 20.87
CA VAL A 458 -3.29 7.64 22.03
C VAL A 458 -3.01 8.67 23.11
N ASP A 459 -2.61 9.90 22.76
CA ASP A 459 -2.41 10.98 23.73
C ASP A 459 -3.68 11.24 24.55
N LEU A 460 -4.82 11.45 23.88
CA LEU A 460 -6.10 11.64 24.54
C LEU A 460 -6.46 10.48 25.47
N LEU A 461 -6.20 9.24 25.04
CA LEU A 461 -6.41 8.06 25.88
C LEU A 461 -5.52 8.12 27.13
N VAL A 462 -4.23 8.40 26.98
CA VAL A 462 -3.25 8.44 28.09
C VAL A 462 -3.52 9.60 29.04
N VAL A 463 -3.79 10.81 28.55
CA VAL A 463 -4.07 11.98 29.39
C VAL A 463 -5.24 11.72 30.34
N PHE A 464 -6.34 11.13 29.83
CA PHE A 464 -7.56 10.89 30.58
C PHE A 464 -7.48 9.67 31.52
N THR A 465 -6.80 8.60 31.09
CA THR A 465 -6.81 7.31 31.81
C THR A 465 -5.55 7.05 32.64
N PHE A 466 -4.43 7.71 32.31
CA PHE A 466 -3.17 7.62 33.02
C PHE A 466 -2.82 8.92 33.75
N THR A 467 -2.63 10.03 33.03
CA THR A 467 -2.06 11.26 33.60
C THR A 467 -2.95 11.85 34.69
N LYS A 468 -4.24 12.13 34.42
CA LYS A 468 -5.15 12.66 35.45
C LYS A 468 -5.26 11.72 36.67
N PRO A 469 -5.53 10.42 36.51
CA PRO A 469 -5.60 9.49 37.64
C PRO A 469 -4.31 9.40 38.46
N LEU A 470 -3.15 9.39 37.80
CA LEU A 470 -1.85 9.35 38.46
C LEU A 470 -1.61 10.61 39.28
N VAL A 471 -1.83 11.79 38.72
CA VAL A 471 -1.74 13.07 39.46
C VAL A 471 -2.73 13.12 40.63
N THR A 472 -3.95 12.57 40.46
CA THR A 472 -4.95 12.47 41.53
C THR A 472 -4.46 11.61 42.71
N ILE A 473 -3.73 10.53 42.43
CA ILE A 473 -3.13 9.67 43.46
C ILE A 473 -1.94 10.38 44.11
N LEU A 474 -1.05 10.96 43.31
CA LEU A 474 0.14 11.67 43.80
C LEU A 474 -0.22 12.86 44.68
N ALA A 475 -1.30 13.58 44.38
CA ALA A 475 -1.82 14.67 45.21
C ALA A 475 -2.25 14.25 46.62
N ARG A 476 -2.44 12.94 46.86
CA ARG A 476 -2.73 12.39 48.20
C ARG A 476 -1.48 11.92 48.92
N ALA A 477 -0.37 11.72 48.22
CA ALA A 477 0.89 11.27 48.81
C ALA A 477 1.56 12.40 49.61
N ASN A 478 2.10 12.06 50.78
CA ASN A 478 2.69 13.03 51.72
C ASN A 478 3.80 13.87 51.08
N PHE A 479 4.60 13.30 50.16
CA PHE A 479 5.66 14.01 49.46
C PHE A 479 5.17 15.20 48.61
N PHE A 480 4.05 15.04 47.91
CA PHE A 480 3.47 16.11 47.10
C PHE A 480 2.55 17.02 47.92
N ALA A 481 1.78 16.44 48.84
CA ALA A 481 0.86 17.19 49.70
C ALA A 481 1.57 18.12 50.70
N SER A 482 2.80 17.80 51.12
CA SER A 482 3.62 18.64 52.00
C SER A 482 4.31 19.79 51.28
N GLY A 483 4.18 19.91 49.95
CA GLY A 483 4.81 21.00 49.19
C GLY A 483 6.33 20.92 49.14
N HIS A 484 6.91 19.72 49.21
CA HIS A 484 8.36 19.51 49.17
C HIS A 484 9.00 20.22 47.96
N ALA A 485 10.20 20.77 48.09
CA ALA A 485 10.85 21.55 47.02
C ALA A 485 10.95 20.79 45.69
N LEU A 486 11.21 19.48 45.76
CA LEU A 486 11.33 18.59 44.58
C LEU A 486 9.98 18.11 44.02
N SER A 487 8.86 18.39 44.67
CA SER A 487 7.53 17.91 44.22
C SER A 487 7.01 18.64 42.98
N GLY A 488 7.51 19.85 42.69
CA GLY A 488 6.97 20.73 41.65
C GLY A 488 5.75 21.55 42.08
N PHE A 489 5.26 21.35 43.32
CA PHE A 489 4.13 22.06 43.95
C PHE A 489 4.52 22.82 45.23
N SER A 490 5.82 23.09 45.43
CA SER A 490 6.28 23.94 46.54
C SER A 490 5.81 25.39 46.37
N ALA A 491 5.65 26.11 47.48
CA ALA A 491 5.28 27.53 47.47
C ALA A 491 6.22 28.38 46.59
N LYS A 492 7.52 28.04 46.56
CA LYS A 492 8.54 28.68 45.72
C LYS A 492 8.38 28.36 44.23
N SER A 493 7.89 27.16 43.87
CA SER A 493 7.66 26.76 42.48
C SER A 493 6.30 27.21 41.94
N THR A 494 5.30 27.40 42.80
CA THR A 494 4.00 27.96 42.41
C THR A 494 3.99 29.48 42.42
N GLY A 495 4.98 30.14 43.03
CA GLY A 495 5.03 31.62 43.12
C GLY A 495 4.11 32.19 44.19
N THR A 496 3.59 31.35 45.08
CA THR A 496 2.82 31.78 46.26
C THR A 496 3.82 32.13 47.37
N LEU A 497 4.20 33.41 47.48
CA LEU A 497 4.94 33.88 48.67
C LEU A 497 4.06 33.70 49.91
N PRO A 498 4.61 33.27 51.06
CA PRO A 498 3.84 33.26 52.30
C PRO A 498 3.43 34.70 52.62
N VAL A 499 2.13 34.93 52.79
CA VAL A 499 1.65 36.13 53.49
C VAL A 499 2.31 36.08 54.86
N ILE A 500 3.21 37.02 55.11
CA ILE A 500 3.82 37.24 56.41
C ILE A 500 2.64 37.43 57.37
N LYS A 501 2.41 36.46 58.26
CA LYS A 501 1.58 36.71 59.43
C LYS A 501 2.37 37.70 60.28
N GLU A 502 2.03 38.98 60.17
CA GLU A 502 2.43 39.96 61.18
C GLU A 502 1.91 39.47 62.53
N ALA A 503 2.81 39.47 63.51
CA ALA A 503 2.64 38.94 64.85
C ALA A 503 1.75 39.82 65.73
#